data_AF-A0A3S5E9I7-F1
#
_entry.id   AF-A0A3S5E9I7-F1
#
_cell.length_a   1.000
_cell.length_b   1.000
_cell.length_c   1.000
_cell.angle_alpha   90.00
_cell.angle_beta   90.00
_cell.angle_gamma   90.00
#
_symmetry.space_group_name_H-M   'P 1'
#
loop_
_entity.id
_entity.type
_entity.pdbx_description
1 polymer ?
#
loop_
_entity_poly.entity_id
_entity_poly.type
_entity_poly.pdbx_seq_one_letter_code
_entity_poly.pdbx_strand_id
1 'polypeptide(L)'
;MSRRRGVALLLMSVFGFVVHSAQAITGPETAQVLNARYQLKADSCAGGTAVYFCSGVLLRRSRNPVNLPFWMLSAEAVASGAERFDFWREDRPPVDRNVANGFVLSDVFTAIGVNKSLDVSAAVPDAQALVKNWDDTAPTKIPLEALFYNVTVKGALRRALKDQLTYFQATGEWLPILRLQAAETQQNPFGFNQADQLYVGYQVAARLEARYADTAPACRDGRAAFYCNGVLIRTTDQSTAFHSWNPSPGSVRGNGASFSYLRADAGVIRFYKSQGFVVREQAAPAGNPMTLRCAYPYDAGTGGSADVCRTHGGLCSEVGVNSIDAWVSRYGGQVNRSCAFTTDPQQFQLSIDVRKNRGDSLGWNEFMVAAWPQDNPAQLPIEAFFYNTQALLPSNGLPGAQYDQKDFFQETGRNVPILRITLGAGAGGIFVFNPLEQGL
;
A
#
# COMPACT_ATOMS: atom_id res chain seq x y z
N MET A 1 59.43 52.86 -25.40
CA MET A 1 58.37 52.73 -26.44
C MET A 1 58.23 51.26 -26.81
N SER A 2 57.19 50.59 -26.32
CA SER A 2 56.77 49.25 -26.78
C SER A 2 55.27 49.10 -26.51
N ARG A 3 54.50 48.85 -27.58
CA ARG A 3 53.03 48.77 -27.60
C ARG A 3 52.57 47.42 -27.05
N ARG A 4 51.69 47.40 -26.05
CA ARG A 4 50.88 46.21 -25.68
C ARG A 4 49.50 46.31 -26.32
N ARG A 5 49.14 45.27 -27.07
CA ARG A 5 47.79 45.04 -27.63
C ARG A 5 46.89 44.48 -26.51
N GLY A 6 45.75 45.12 -26.25
CA GLY A 6 44.68 44.57 -25.41
C GLY A 6 43.61 43.93 -26.27
N VAL A 7 43.30 42.66 -26.01
CA VAL A 7 42.18 41.90 -26.60
C VAL A 7 40.97 42.09 -25.68
N ALA A 8 39.87 42.61 -26.21
CA ALA A 8 38.59 42.72 -25.49
C ALA A 8 37.84 41.38 -25.60
N LEU A 9 37.58 40.73 -24.46
CA LEU A 9 36.78 39.53 -24.37
C LEU A 9 35.30 39.93 -24.15
N LEU A 10 34.45 39.63 -25.12
CA LEU A 10 33.00 39.84 -25.04
C LEU A 10 32.38 38.66 -24.24
N LEU A 11 31.89 38.91 -23.03
CA LEU A 11 31.11 37.94 -22.25
C LEU A 11 29.65 37.94 -22.74
N MET A 12 29.27 36.91 -23.49
CA MET A 12 27.86 36.59 -23.78
C MET A 12 27.26 35.82 -22.59
N SER A 13 26.39 36.48 -21.83
CA SER A 13 25.61 35.85 -20.76
C SER A 13 24.47 35.03 -21.36
N VAL A 14 24.58 33.71 -21.35
CA VAL A 14 23.48 32.78 -21.68
C VAL A 14 22.57 32.70 -20.47
N PHE A 15 21.40 33.37 -20.53
CA PHE A 15 20.31 33.17 -19.57
C PHE A 15 19.67 31.80 -19.84
N GLY A 16 19.99 30.82 -19.00
CA GLY A 16 19.31 29.53 -18.99
C GLY A 16 17.88 29.70 -18.49
N PHE A 17 16.89 29.46 -19.36
CA PHE A 17 15.51 29.27 -18.97
C PHE A 17 15.40 27.99 -18.14
N VAL A 18 15.19 28.13 -16.83
CA VAL A 18 14.75 27.02 -15.97
C VAL A 18 13.27 26.78 -16.29
N VAL A 19 13.00 25.75 -17.08
CA VAL A 19 11.64 25.23 -17.28
C VAL A 19 11.16 24.73 -15.92
N HIS A 20 10.26 25.48 -15.28
CA HIS A 20 9.52 24.97 -14.13
C HIS A 20 8.58 23.89 -14.65
N SER A 21 8.93 22.63 -14.44
CA SER A 21 7.99 21.52 -14.60
C SER A 21 6.81 21.81 -13.68
N ALA A 22 5.64 22.10 -14.26
CA ALA A 22 4.40 22.22 -13.50
C ALA A 22 4.22 20.90 -12.73
N GLN A 23 4.34 20.95 -11.40
CA GLN A 23 4.09 19.77 -10.59
C GLN A 23 2.60 19.47 -10.64
N ALA A 24 2.24 18.22 -10.94
CA ALA A 24 0.86 17.78 -10.86
C ALA A 24 0.36 17.98 -9.42
N ILE A 25 -0.86 18.50 -9.27
CA ILE A 25 -1.48 18.69 -7.95
C ILE A 25 -1.55 17.35 -7.21
N THR A 26 -1.11 17.33 -5.96
CA THR A 26 -1.11 16.13 -5.13
C THR A 26 -2.52 15.83 -4.60
N GLY A 27 -2.80 14.57 -4.23
CA GLY A 27 -4.09 14.19 -3.66
C GLY A 27 -4.56 15.04 -2.45
N PRO A 28 -3.67 15.39 -1.48
CA PRO A 28 -4.01 16.34 -0.41
C PRO A 28 -4.41 17.73 -0.94
N GLU A 29 -3.67 18.27 -1.91
CA GLU A 29 -3.97 19.57 -2.50
C GLU A 29 -5.28 19.53 -3.30
N THR A 30 -5.57 18.44 -4.03
CA THR A 30 -6.85 18.24 -4.70
C THR A 30 -8.01 18.28 -3.71
N ALA A 31 -7.89 17.60 -2.56
CA ALA A 31 -8.91 17.66 -1.52
C ALA A 31 -9.14 19.08 -0.99
N GLN A 32 -8.06 19.86 -0.81
CA GLN A 32 -8.14 21.26 -0.38
C GLN A 32 -8.85 22.14 -1.42
N VAL A 33 -8.50 22.01 -2.70
CA VAL A 33 -9.14 22.74 -3.81
C VAL A 33 -10.63 22.44 -3.87
N LEU A 34 -11.01 21.17 -3.79
CA LEU A 34 -12.43 20.78 -3.82
C LEU A 34 -13.22 21.30 -2.61
N ASN A 35 -12.63 21.29 -1.41
CA ASN A 35 -13.26 21.85 -0.22
C ASN A 35 -13.44 23.38 -0.32
N ALA A 36 -12.43 24.09 -0.84
CA ALA A 36 -12.53 25.52 -1.08
C ALA A 36 -13.64 25.85 -2.09
N ARG A 37 -13.74 25.09 -3.18
CA ARG A 37 -14.82 25.22 -4.17
C ARG A 37 -16.18 24.90 -3.58
N TYR A 38 -16.28 23.87 -2.75
CA TYR A 38 -17.52 23.48 -2.05
C TYR A 38 -18.05 24.60 -1.15
N GLN A 39 -17.17 25.30 -0.42
CA GLN A 39 -17.53 26.41 0.47
C GLN A 39 -17.79 27.74 -0.26
N LEU A 40 -17.31 27.89 -1.50
CA LEU A 40 -17.49 29.12 -2.26
C LEU A 40 -18.95 29.25 -2.72
N LYS A 41 -19.73 30.11 -2.05
CA LYS A 41 -21.16 30.37 -2.33
C LYS A 41 -21.41 31.53 -3.31
N ALA A 42 -20.44 31.81 -4.18
CA ALA A 42 -20.59 32.89 -5.15
C ALA A 42 -21.74 32.60 -6.14
N ASP A 43 -22.51 33.63 -6.48
CA ASP A 43 -23.59 33.54 -7.48
C ASP A 43 -23.06 33.66 -8.92
N SER A 44 -21.83 34.15 -9.08
CA SER A 44 -21.10 34.19 -10.36
C SER A 44 -19.60 34.12 -10.11
N CYS A 45 -18.86 33.69 -11.14
CA CYS A 45 -17.41 33.63 -11.13
C CYS A 45 -16.80 34.86 -11.82
N ALA A 46 -15.46 34.94 -11.82
CA ALA A 46 -14.73 36.06 -12.41
C ALA A 46 -15.20 36.37 -13.85
N GLY A 47 -15.45 37.65 -14.13
CA GLY A 47 -15.98 38.09 -15.43
C GLY A 47 -17.49 37.85 -15.62
N GLY A 48 -18.23 37.54 -14.57
CA GLY A 48 -19.68 37.28 -14.63
C GLY A 48 -20.02 35.92 -15.23
N THR A 49 -19.07 34.98 -15.23
CA THR A 49 -19.29 33.62 -15.74
C THR A 49 -20.12 32.78 -14.77
N ALA A 50 -20.68 31.67 -15.27
CA ALA A 50 -21.49 30.76 -14.48
C ALA A 50 -20.72 30.18 -13.29
N VAL A 51 -21.43 29.81 -12.21
CA VAL A 51 -20.83 29.29 -10.97
C VAL A 51 -19.91 28.09 -11.18
N TYR A 52 -20.14 27.27 -12.20
CA TYR A 52 -19.33 26.09 -12.53
C TYR A 52 -17.87 26.39 -12.88
N PHE A 53 -17.54 27.67 -13.13
CA PHE A 53 -16.17 28.10 -13.39
C PHE A 53 -15.30 28.20 -12.13
N CYS A 54 -15.87 28.25 -10.94
CA CYS A 54 -15.08 28.48 -9.71
C CYS A 54 -15.72 27.93 -8.42
N SER A 55 -17.02 27.69 -8.41
CA SER A 55 -17.83 27.36 -7.23
C SER A 55 -18.48 26.00 -7.38
N GLY A 56 -18.58 25.28 -6.27
CA GLY A 56 -19.14 23.95 -6.18
C GLY A 56 -18.30 22.87 -6.86
N VAL A 57 -18.69 21.62 -6.62
CA VAL A 57 -18.01 20.43 -7.12
C VAL A 57 -19.00 19.65 -7.99
N LEU A 58 -18.55 19.21 -9.16
CA LEU A 58 -19.31 18.36 -10.06
C LEU A 58 -18.94 16.90 -9.78
N LEU A 59 -19.85 16.15 -9.16
CA LEU A 59 -19.66 14.74 -8.84
C LEU A 59 -20.54 13.86 -9.73
N ARG A 60 -19.97 12.77 -10.22
CA ARG A 60 -20.74 11.70 -10.87
C ARG A 60 -20.39 10.37 -10.23
N ARG A 61 -21.44 9.64 -9.87
CA ARG A 61 -21.32 8.28 -9.34
C ARG A 61 -20.89 7.30 -10.42
N SER A 62 -20.03 6.36 -10.06
CA SER A 62 -19.64 5.25 -10.94
C SER A 62 -20.83 4.30 -11.06
N ARG A 63 -21.61 4.42 -12.13
CA ARG A 63 -22.82 3.61 -12.42
C ARG A 63 -22.59 2.49 -13.42
N ASN A 64 -21.42 2.47 -14.04
CA ASN A 64 -21.21 1.62 -15.19
C ASN A 64 -21.25 0.14 -14.79
N PRO A 65 -21.85 -0.73 -15.64
CA PRO A 65 -21.79 -2.18 -15.48
C PRO A 65 -20.36 -2.63 -15.15
N VAL A 66 -20.21 -3.78 -14.52
CA VAL A 66 -18.92 -4.32 -14.02
C VAL A 66 -17.79 -4.28 -15.06
N ASN A 67 -18.13 -4.24 -16.36
CA ASN A 67 -17.22 -4.28 -17.51
C ASN A 67 -17.07 -2.96 -18.28
N LEU A 68 -17.68 -1.86 -17.83
CA LEU A 68 -17.55 -0.55 -18.49
C LEU A 68 -16.77 0.42 -17.60
N PRO A 69 -15.70 1.06 -18.11
CA PRO A 69 -14.94 2.07 -17.38
C PRO A 69 -15.82 3.21 -16.87
N PHE A 70 -15.58 3.71 -15.65
CA PHE A 70 -16.46 4.67 -14.98
C PHE A 70 -16.69 5.99 -15.73
N TRP A 71 -15.77 6.39 -16.62
CA TRP A 71 -15.85 7.63 -17.38
C TRP A 71 -16.71 7.53 -18.65
N MET A 72 -17.15 6.32 -19.03
CA MET A 72 -18.04 6.17 -20.18
C MET A 72 -19.40 6.83 -19.92
N LEU A 73 -20.01 7.31 -21.01
CA LEU A 73 -21.33 7.94 -20.98
C LEU A 73 -22.42 6.87 -20.79
N SER A 74 -23.50 7.22 -20.08
CA SER A 74 -24.66 6.33 -19.99
C SER A 74 -25.44 6.33 -21.31
N ALA A 75 -26.30 5.33 -21.53
CA ALA A 75 -27.18 5.32 -22.70
C ALA A 75 -28.10 6.54 -22.76
N GLU A 76 -28.58 7.00 -21.60
CA GLU A 76 -29.39 8.21 -21.46
C GLU A 76 -28.58 9.48 -21.78
N ALA A 77 -27.30 9.53 -21.37
CA ALA A 77 -26.43 10.66 -21.68
C ALA A 77 -26.15 10.75 -23.17
N VAL A 78 -25.86 9.62 -23.83
CA VAL A 78 -25.70 9.56 -25.29
C VAL A 78 -26.95 10.06 -26.00
N ALA A 79 -28.15 9.64 -25.56
CA ALA A 79 -29.41 10.04 -26.17
C ALA A 79 -29.75 11.53 -25.96
N SER A 80 -29.39 12.10 -24.82
CA SER A 80 -29.71 13.50 -24.47
C SER A 80 -28.62 14.51 -24.86
N GLY A 81 -27.43 14.04 -25.23
CA GLY A 81 -26.28 14.90 -25.55
C GLY A 81 -25.56 15.48 -24.32
N ALA A 82 -26.01 15.16 -23.11
CA ALA A 82 -25.41 15.61 -21.87
C ALA A 82 -25.54 14.57 -20.74
N GLU A 83 -24.56 14.54 -19.86
CA GLU A 83 -24.54 13.69 -18.68
C GLU A 83 -24.89 14.50 -17.41
N ARG A 84 -25.62 13.88 -16.48
CA ARG A 84 -26.02 14.55 -15.23
C ARG A 84 -24.95 14.37 -14.15
N PHE A 85 -24.60 15.48 -13.52
CA PHE A 85 -23.72 15.53 -12.36
C PHE A 85 -24.49 16.08 -11.16
N ASP A 86 -24.19 15.53 -9.98
CA ASP A 86 -24.60 16.16 -8.73
C ASP A 86 -23.67 17.37 -8.50
N PHE A 87 -24.27 18.53 -8.25
CA PHE A 87 -23.55 19.78 -8.02
C PHE A 87 -23.52 20.07 -6.53
N TRP A 88 -22.43 19.70 -5.87
CA TRP A 88 -22.27 19.86 -4.43
C TRP A 88 -21.73 21.24 -4.10
N ARG A 89 -22.44 21.96 -3.24
CA ARG A 89 -22.08 23.26 -2.70
C ARG A 89 -22.61 23.38 -1.28
N GLU A 90 -21.92 24.08 -0.39
CA GLU A 90 -22.26 24.11 1.04
C GLU A 90 -23.69 24.62 1.32
N ASP A 91 -24.19 25.53 0.50
CA ASP A 91 -25.54 26.09 0.59
C ASP A 91 -26.62 25.27 -0.15
N ARG A 92 -26.27 24.12 -0.75
CA ARG A 92 -27.19 23.28 -1.53
C ARG A 92 -27.22 21.84 -1.02
N PRO A 93 -28.40 21.27 -0.74
CA PRO A 93 -28.49 19.86 -0.40
C PRO A 93 -28.13 19.01 -1.63
N PRO A 94 -27.21 18.03 -1.51
CA PRO A 94 -26.89 17.13 -2.61
C PRO A 94 -28.05 16.18 -2.89
N VAL A 95 -28.13 15.69 -4.14
CA VAL A 95 -29.20 14.77 -4.58
C VAL A 95 -29.07 13.40 -3.92
N ASP A 96 -27.86 12.84 -3.85
CA ASP A 96 -27.58 11.55 -3.22
C ASP A 96 -26.41 11.67 -2.23
N ARG A 97 -26.72 11.72 -0.93
CA ARG A 97 -25.70 11.72 0.15
C ARG A 97 -25.02 10.36 0.32
N ASN A 98 -25.62 9.29 -0.17
CA ASN A 98 -25.18 7.90 0.05
C ASN A 98 -24.49 7.32 -1.20
N VAL A 99 -24.03 8.17 -2.12
CA VAL A 99 -23.21 7.74 -3.25
C VAL A 99 -21.99 6.97 -2.75
N ALA A 100 -21.88 5.68 -3.12
CA ALA A 100 -20.79 4.83 -2.64
C ALA A 100 -19.43 5.31 -3.17
N ASN A 101 -19.29 5.50 -4.47
CA ASN A 101 -18.07 5.95 -5.12
C ASN A 101 -18.39 6.64 -6.45
N GLY A 102 -17.42 7.38 -6.96
CA GLY A 102 -17.55 8.12 -8.20
C GLY A 102 -16.29 8.88 -8.54
N PHE A 103 -16.45 9.89 -9.37
CA PHE A 103 -15.40 10.79 -9.79
C PHE A 103 -15.89 12.24 -9.77
N VAL A 104 -14.92 13.15 -9.74
CA VAL A 104 -15.15 14.59 -9.77
C VAL A 104 -14.46 15.22 -10.96
N LEU A 105 -15.09 16.26 -11.52
CA LEU A 105 -14.49 17.08 -12.56
C LEU A 105 -13.87 18.35 -11.98
N SER A 106 -12.80 18.81 -12.63
CA SER A 106 -12.29 20.16 -12.38
C SER A 106 -13.34 21.22 -12.68
N ASP A 107 -13.14 22.43 -12.17
CA ASP A 107 -13.92 23.58 -12.62
C ASP A 107 -13.57 23.92 -14.08
N VAL A 108 -14.39 24.75 -14.70
CA VAL A 108 -14.23 25.13 -16.12
C VAL A 108 -12.94 25.93 -16.36
N PHE A 109 -12.51 26.81 -15.45
CA PHE A 109 -11.25 27.56 -15.64
C PHE A 109 -10.04 26.63 -15.62
N THR A 110 -10.01 25.71 -14.66
CA THR A 110 -8.95 24.69 -14.56
C THR A 110 -8.94 23.81 -15.79
N ALA A 111 -10.10 23.34 -16.26
CA ALA A 111 -10.20 22.52 -17.48
C ALA A 111 -9.64 23.24 -18.71
N ILE A 112 -10.03 24.51 -18.92
CA ILE A 112 -9.50 25.36 -20.00
C ILE A 112 -7.98 25.51 -19.87
N GLY A 113 -7.48 25.77 -18.65
CA GLY A 113 -6.06 25.95 -18.36
C GLY A 113 -5.20 24.73 -18.71
N VAL A 114 -5.78 23.53 -18.70
CA VAL A 114 -5.10 22.28 -19.11
C VAL A 114 -5.55 21.77 -20.50
N ASN A 115 -6.15 22.64 -21.32
CA ASN A 115 -6.61 22.35 -22.67
C ASN A 115 -7.59 21.17 -22.75
N LYS A 116 -8.51 21.09 -21.79
CA LYS A 116 -9.63 20.16 -21.74
C LYS A 116 -10.94 20.93 -21.89
N SER A 117 -11.90 20.35 -22.61
CA SER A 117 -13.23 20.95 -22.79
C SER A 117 -14.14 20.54 -21.64
N LEU A 118 -14.80 21.53 -21.03
CA LEU A 118 -15.84 21.32 -20.03
C LEU A 118 -16.97 22.33 -20.28
N ASP A 119 -18.10 21.86 -20.78
CA ASP A 119 -19.29 22.66 -21.03
C ASP A 119 -20.40 22.23 -20.07
N VAL A 120 -20.80 23.16 -19.21
CA VAL A 120 -21.70 22.90 -18.08
C VAL A 120 -22.85 23.88 -18.11
N SER A 121 -24.07 23.35 -18.11
CA SER A 121 -25.29 24.13 -18.01
C SER A 121 -26.08 23.77 -16.76
N ALA A 122 -26.94 24.69 -16.32
CA ALA A 122 -27.83 24.45 -15.21
C ALA A 122 -28.80 23.29 -15.49
N ALA A 123 -29.10 22.52 -14.46
CA ALA A 123 -30.18 21.53 -14.46
C ALA A 123 -31.27 21.95 -13.47
N VAL A 124 -32.46 21.36 -13.61
CA VAL A 124 -33.51 21.42 -12.59
C VAL A 124 -33.64 20.02 -11.99
N PRO A 125 -33.49 19.86 -10.65
CA PRO A 125 -33.24 20.90 -9.65
C PRO A 125 -31.80 21.48 -9.70
N ASP A 126 -31.58 22.63 -9.07
CA ASP A 126 -30.32 23.39 -9.02
C ASP A 126 -29.16 22.69 -8.27
N ALA A 127 -29.47 21.59 -7.59
CA ALA A 127 -28.52 20.63 -7.03
C ALA A 127 -27.88 19.71 -8.10
N GLN A 128 -28.25 19.88 -9.37
CA GLN A 128 -27.66 19.15 -10.50
C GLN A 128 -27.09 20.11 -11.55
N ALA A 129 -26.19 19.56 -12.37
CA ALA A 129 -25.68 20.20 -13.58
C ALA A 129 -25.72 19.23 -14.75
N LEU A 130 -25.88 19.76 -15.95
CA LEU A 130 -25.73 19.02 -17.20
C LEU A 130 -24.34 19.31 -17.75
N VAL A 131 -23.53 18.27 -17.94
CA VAL A 131 -22.23 18.36 -18.58
C VAL A 131 -22.38 17.82 -19.99
N LYS A 132 -22.03 18.61 -21.01
CA LYS A 132 -22.08 18.15 -22.41
C LYS A 132 -21.25 16.88 -22.57
N ASN A 133 -21.73 15.96 -23.40
CA ASN A 133 -21.02 14.72 -23.68
C ASN A 133 -19.59 14.98 -24.17
N TRP A 134 -18.69 14.07 -23.78
CA TRP A 134 -17.28 14.03 -24.17
C TRP A 134 -16.99 12.79 -25.02
N ASP A 135 -15.81 12.77 -25.63
CA ASP A 135 -15.28 11.56 -26.26
C ASP A 135 -14.80 10.58 -25.18
N ASP A 136 -15.57 9.53 -24.93
CA ASP A 136 -15.28 8.51 -23.93
C ASP A 136 -14.18 7.53 -24.33
N THR A 137 -13.73 7.59 -25.59
CA THR A 137 -12.55 6.85 -26.09
C THR A 137 -11.23 7.54 -25.73
N ALA A 138 -11.28 8.81 -25.30
CA ALA A 138 -10.11 9.62 -24.96
C ALA A 138 -10.14 10.08 -23.48
N PRO A 139 -10.00 9.16 -22.50
CA PRO A 139 -10.12 9.47 -21.07
C PRO A 139 -9.17 10.55 -20.53
N THR A 140 -8.01 10.75 -21.16
CA THR A 140 -7.05 11.80 -20.79
C THR A 140 -7.52 13.20 -21.21
N LYS A 141 -8.51 13.31 -22.11
CA LYS A 141 -9.14 14.57 -22.53
C LYS A 141 -10.30 14.99 -21.64
N ILE A 142 -10.79 14.08 -20.79
CA ILE A 142 -11.83 14.38 -19.81
C ILE A 142 -11.19 15.14 -18.65
N PRO A 143 -11.81 16.23 -18.14
CA PRO A 143 -11.32 17.01 -17.01
C PRO A 143 -11.54 16.30 -15.65
N LEU A 144 -11.17 15.01 -15.59
CA LEU A 144 -11.17 14.22 -14.35
C LEU A 144 -10.12 14.78 -13.40
N GLU A 145 -10.56 15.12 -12.18
CA GLU A 145 -9.68 15.70 -11.15
C GLU A 145 -9.39 14.68 -10.05
N ALA A 146 -10.39 13.88 -9.64
CA ALA A 146 -10.20 12.81 -8.67
C ALA A 146 -11.28 11.72 -8.76
N LEU A 147 -10.99 10.58 -8.15
CA LEU A 147 -11.98 9.59 -7.73
C LEU A 147 -12.39 9.87 -6.28
N PHE A 148 -13.55 9.39 -5.86
CA PHE A 148 -13.95 9.46 -4.47
C PHE A 148 -14.66 8.19 -4.01
N TYR A 149 -14.66 7.96 -2.69
CA TYR A 149 -15.51 6.98 -2.04
C TYR A 149 -16.11 7.56 -0.76
N ASN A 150 -17.35 7.22 -0.46
CA ASN A 150 -18.01 7.61 0.77
C ASN A 150 -17.56 6.72 1.92
N VAL A 151 -17.01 7.34 2.96
CA VAL A 151 -16.42 6.62 4.10
C VAL A 151 -17.47 5.89 4.95
N THR A 152 -18.74 6.26 4.84
CA THR A 152 -19.84 5.61 5.59
C THR A 152 -20.39 4.38 4.88
N VAL A 153 -20.04 4.16 3.62
CA VAL A 153 -20.55 3.04 2.82
C VAL A 153 -19.54 1.89 2.80
N LYS A 154 -19.89 0.76 3.43
CA LYS A 154 -19.03 -0.43 3.48
C LYS A 154 -18.65 -0.89 2.06
N GLY A 155 -17.36 -1.12 1.83
CA GLY A 155 -16.83 -1.59 0.54
C GLY A 155 -16.67 -0.51 -0.53
N ALA A 156 -17.02 0.75 -0.26
CA ALA A 156 -16.90 1.84 -1.22
C ALA A 156 -15.45 2.10 -1.69
N LEU A 157 -14.47 2.04 -0.77
CA LEU A 157 -13.06 2.21 -1.11
C LEU A 157 -12.59 1.19 -2.16
N ARG A 158 -13.02 -0.08 -2.04
CA ARG A 158 -12.66 -1.13 -3.00
C ARG A 158 -13.19 -0.85 -4.41
N ARG A 159 -14.39 -0.26 -4.51
CA ARG A 159 -14.96 0.17 -5.80
C ARG A 159 -14.14 1.32 -6.40
N ALA A 160 -13.74 2.29 -5.58
CA ALA A 160 -12.87 3.38 -6.04
C ALA A 160 -11.46 2.90 -6.43
N LEU A 161 -10.89 1.91 -5.73
CA LEU A 161 -9.63 1.26 -6.11
C LEU A 161 -9.73 0.55 -7.46
N LYS A 162 -10.87 -0.11 -7.74
CA LYS A 162 -11.14 -0.70 -9.06
C LYS A 162 -11.23 0.36 -10.16
N ASP A 163 -11.91 1.48 -9.89
CA ASP A 163 -11.99 2.61 -10.83
C ASP A 163 -10.60 3.21 -11.09
N GLN A 164 -9.79 3.36 -10.03
CA GLN A 164 -8.41 3.86 -10.11
C GLN A 164 -7.53 2.94 -10.96
N LEU A 165 -7.60 1.63 -10.74
CA LEU A 165 -6.89 0.66 -11.57
C LEU A 165 -7.34 0.72 -13.02
N THR A 166 -8.65 0.79 -13.27
CA THR A 166 -9.21 0.84 -14.62
C THR A 166 -8.71 2.07 -15.38
N TYR A 167 -8.64 3.23 -14.72
CA TYR A 167 -8.08 4.44 -15.33
C TYR A 167 -6.59 4.31 -15.63
N PHE A 168 -5.82 3.81 -14.66
CA PHE A 168 -4.39 3.59 -14.84
C PHE A 168 -4.09 2.62 -15.98
N GLN A 169 -4.87 1.55 -16.13
CA GLN A 169 -4.73 0.62 -17.25
C GLN A 169 -5.00 1.27 -18.62
N ALA A 170 -5.97 2.19 -18.69
CA ALA A 170 -6.32 2.86 -19.93
C ALA A 170 -5.38 4.01 -20.31
N THR A 171 -4.73 4.64 -19.33
CA THR A 171 -4.03 5.92 -19.52
C THR A 171 -2.56 5.92 -19.12
N GLY A 172 -2.14 5.03 -18.22
CA GLY A 172 -0.87 5.10 -17.52
C GLY A 172 -0.83 6.18 -16.41
N GLU A 173 -1.94 6.87 -16.15
CA GLU A 173 -2.04 7.95 -15.17
C GLU A 173 -2.81 7.50 -13.92
N TRP A 174 -2.44 8.04 -12.75
CA TRP A 174 -3.15 7.80 -11.49
C TRP A 174 -4.06 8.99 -11.16
N LEU A 175 -5.36 8.72 -10.97
CA LEU A 175 -6.26 9.67 -10.32
C LEU A 175 -6.19 9.47 -8.80
N PRO A 176 -6.10 10.53 -7.98
CA PRO A 176 -6.16 10.39 -6.53
C PRO A 176 -7.56 9.92 -6.11
N ILE A 177 -7.63 9.02 -5.13
CA ILE A 177 -8.88 8.64 -4.46
C ILE A 177 -9.05 9.54 -3.23
N LEU A 178 -10.19 10.24 -3.15
CA LEU A 178 -10.56 11.07 -2.03
C LEU A 178 -11.60 10.37 -1.13
N ARG A 179 -11.51 10.64 0.16
CA ARG A 179 -12.54 10.32 1.15
C ARG A 179 -13.65 11.34 1.06
N LEU A 180 -14.88 10.89 0.89
CA LEU A 180 -16.08 11.71 0.97
C LEU A 180 -16.78 11.48 2.32
N GLN A 181 -16.90 12.54 3.12
CA GLN A 181 -17.69 12.60 4.35
C GLN A 181 -18.95 13.41 4.08
N ALA A 182 -20.05 12.73 3.76
CA ALA A 182 -21.29 13.34 3.26
C ALA A 182 -22.24 13.88 4.37
N ALA A 183 -21.73 14.17 5.58
CA ALA A 183 -22.55 14.62 6.70
C ALA A 183 -23.01 16.07 6.53
N GLU A 184 -24.21 16.41 7.02
CA GLU A 184 -24.80 17.75 6.86
C GLU A 184 -23.99 18.87 7.51
N THR A 185 -23.27 18.55 8.59
CA THR A 185 -22.44 19.50 9.33
C THR A 185 -21.01 19.62 8.79
N GLN A 186 -20.67 18.89 7.74
CA GLN A 186 -19.30 18.76 7.26
C GLN A 186 -18.91 19.93 6.35
N GLN A 187 -18.08 20.85 6.85
CA GLN A 187 -17.54 21.96 6.07
C GLN A 187 -16.48 21.54 5.04
N ASN A 188 -15.74 20.47 5.33
CA ASN A 188 -14.70 19.90 4.47
C ASN A 188 -15.05 18.45 4.12
N PRO A 189 -15.95 18.21 3.16
CA PRO A 189 -16.41 16.87 2.83
C PRO A 189 -15.33 15.99 2.20
N PHE A 190 -14.27 16.56 1.61
CA PHE A 190 -13.20 15.80 0.95
C PHE A 190 -11.97 15.68 1.85
N GLY A 191 -11.48 14.46 2.03
CA GLY A 191 -10.20 14.17 2.68
C GLY A 191 -9.31 13.30 1.81
N PHE A 192 -8.03 13.20 2.16
CA PHE A 192 -7.08 12.32 1.49
C PHE A 192 -6.38 11.41 2.49
N ASN A 193 -6.17 10.15 2.12
CA ASN A 193 -5.28 9.24 2.83
C ASN A 193 -4.44 8.47 1.82
N GLN A 194 -3.12 8.53 2.00
CA GLN A 194 -2.15 7.81 1.17
C GLN A 194 -2.34 6.29 1.21
N ALA A 195 -2.80 5.74 2.33
CA ALA A 195 -3.05 4.29 2.47
C ALA A 195 -4.24 3.80 1.62
N ASP A 196 -5.16 4.69 1.25
CA ASP A 196 -6.34 4.36 0.44
C ASP A 196 -6.03 4.36 -1.07
N GLN A 197 -4.78 4.65 -1.45
CA GLN A 197 -4.35 4.70 -2.84
C GLN A 197 -3.79 3.35 -3.27
N LEU A 198 -4.14 2.86 -4.47
CA LEU A 198 -3.58 1.60 -4.98
C LEU A 198 -2.06 1.69 -5.16
N TYR A 199 -1.57 2.82 -5.66
CA TYR A 199 -0.15 3.08 -5.88
C TYR A 199 0.69 3.16 -4.58
N VAL A 200 0.09 3.10 -3.39
CA VAL A 200 0.85 2.97 -2.13
C VAL A 200 1.69 1.70 -2.10
N GLY A 201 1.30 0.67 -2.86
CA GLY A 201 2.05 -0.58 -2.98
C GLY A 201 3.50 -0.39 -3.43
N TYR A 202 3.79 0.60 -4.29
CA TYR A 202 5.16 0.93 -4.68
C TYR A 202 6.00 1.41 -3.49
N GLN A 203 5.41 2.21 -2.59
CA GLN A 203 6.09 2.69 -1.39
C GLN A 203 6.33 1.57 -0.37
N VAL A 204 5.37 0.63 -0.25
CA VAL A 204 5.53 -0.55 0.61
C VAL A 204 6.67 -1.44 0.08
N ALA A 205 6.68 -1.74 -1.22
CA ALA A 205 7.75 -2.50 -1.87
C ALA A 205 9.13 -1.87 -1.63
N ALA A 206 9.28 -0.57 -1.91
CA ALA A 206 10.54 0.15 -1.70
C ALA A 206 11.00 0.14 -0.24
N ARG A 207 10.08 0.27 0.73
CA ARG A 207 10.39 0.18 2.16
C ARG A 207 10.90 -1.21 2.55
N LEU A 208 10.27 -2.27 2.04
CA LEU A 208 10.67 -3.64 2.32
C LEU A 208 12.04 -3.98 1.69
N GLU A 209 12.30 -3.49 0.47
CA GLU A 209 13.62 -3.56 -0.17
C GLU A 209 14.70 -2.90 0.69
N ALA A 210 14.46 -1.67 1.15
CA ALA A 210 15.41 -0.95 2.00
C ALA A 210 15.69 -1.69 3.31
N ARG A 211 14.65 -2.25 3.96
CA ARG A 211 14.79 -3.04 5.18
C ARG A 211 15.53 -4.36 4.94
N TYR A 212 15.28 -5.03 3.81
CA TYR A 212 15.97 -6.26 3.45
C TYR A 212 17.47 -6.02 3.20
N ALA A 213 17.81 -4.93 2.51
CA ALA A 213 19.18 -4.59 2.15
C ALA A 213 20.01 -4.13 3.35
N ASP A 214 19.40 -3.54 4.38
CA ASP A 214 20.09 -3.12 5.59
C ASP A 214 20.49 -4.33 6.45
N THR A 215 21.80 -4.56 6.55
CA THR A 215 22.43 -5.66 7.30
C THR A 215 23.03 -5.22 8.63
N ALA A 216 22.74 -4.00 9.09
CA ALA A 216 23.22 -3.54 10.39
C ALA A 216 22.82 -4.54 11.50
N PRO A 217 23.76 -4.93 12.38
CA PRO A 217 23.52 -5.97 13.39
C PRO A 217 22.58 -5.52 14.51
N ALA A 218 22.45 -4.21 14.69
CA ALA A 218 21.58 -3.57 15.66
C ALA A 218 21.04 -2.26 15.08
N CYS A 219 19.93 -1.80 15.64
CA CYS A 219 19.36 -0.50 15.34
C CYS A 219 20.21 0.63 15.92
N ARG A 220 20.01 1.87 15.43
CA ARG A 220 20.76 3.06 15.90
C ARG A 220 20.61 3.32 17.40
N ASP A 221 19.53 2.84 18.01
CA ASP A 221 19.23 2.93 19.44
C ASP A 221 19.76 1.74 20.25
N GLY A 222 20.52 0.83 19.62
CA GLY A 222 21.12 -0.34 20.26
C GLY A 222 20.19 -1.56 20.37
N ARG A 223 18.91 -1.46 19.96
CA ARG A 223 18.01 -2.62 19.92
C ARG A 223 18.41 -3.61 18.83
N ALA A 224 17.91 -4.84 18.94
CA ALA A 224 18.15 -5.87 17.94
C ALA A 224 17.59 -5.47 16.56
N ALA A 225 18.26 -5.93 15.51
CA ALA A 225 18.01 -5.53 14.12
C ALA A 225 16.54 -5.62 13.66
N PHE A 226 15.76 -6.60 14.13
CA PHE A 226 14.35 -6.77 13.74
C PHE A 226 13.42 -5.58 14.12
N TYR A 227 13.88 -4.64 14.95
CA TYR A 227 13.16 -3.41 15.23
C TYR A 227 13.25 -2.37 14.11
N CYS A 228 14.25 -2.43 13.22
CA CYS A 228 14.51 -1.40 12.21
C CYS A 228 14.81 -1.94 10.82
N ASN A 229 15.35 -3.16 10.70
CA ASN A 229 15.68 -3.80 9.43
C ASN A 229 15.22 -5.26 9.37
N GLY A 230 15.49 -5.89 8.23
CA GLY A 230 14.92 -7.16 7.82
C GLY A 230 13.39 -7.16 7.73
N VAL A 231 12.83 -8.25 7.24
CA VAL A 231 11.40 -8.40 6.97
C VAL A 231 10.88 -9.68 7.62
N LEU A 232 9.96 -9.53 8.56
CA LEU A 232 9.23 -10.65 9.15
C LEU A 232 8.06 -11.02 8.25
N ILE A 233 8.05 -12.27 7.79
CA ILE A 233 7.10 -12.77 6.80
C ILE A 233 6.59 -14.14 7.20
N ARG A 234 5.28 -14.36 7.08
CA ARG A 234 4.65 -15.62 7.46
C ARG A 234 3.85 -16.17 6.29
N THR A 235 4.12 -17.42 5.94
CA THR A 235 3.26 -18.16 5.01
C THR A 235 2.03 -18.70 5.72
N THR A 236 0.89 -18.71 5.05
CA THR A 236 -0.42 -19.09 5.63
C THR A 236 -1.23 -19.97 4.68
N ASP A 237 -2.20 -20.70 5.24
CA ASP A 237 -3.29 -21.31 4.47
C ASP A 237 -4.47 -20.34 4.35
N GLN A 238 -5.28 -20.56 3.32
CA GLN A 238 -6.58 -19.89 3.14
C GLN A 238 -7.69 -20.85 3.49
N SER A 239 -8.74 -20.35 4.13
CA SER A 239 -9.95 -21.09 4.39
C SER A 239 -11.12 -20.14 4.59
N THR A 240 -12.32 -20.61 4.33
CA THR A 240 -13.55 -19.95 4.80
C THR A 240 -13.85 -20.26 6.28
N ALA A 241 -13.13 -21.19 6.90
CA ALA A 241 -13.33 -21.60 8.28
C ALA A 241 -12.48 -20.81 9.30
N PHE A 242 -11.46 -20.09 8.84
CA PHE A 242 -10.59 -19.26 9.67
C PHE A 242 -9.95 -18.16 8.82
N HIS A 243 -9.57 -17.06 9.45
CA HIS A 243 -8.78 -16.02 8.80
C HIS A 243 -7.29 -16.36 8.81
N SER A 244 -6.58 -16.09 7.71
CA SER A 244 -5.17 -16.47 7.56
C SER A 244 -4.21 -15.78 8.54
N TRP A 245 -4.59 -14.62 9.07
CA TRP A 245 -3.85 -13.90 10.10
C TRP A 245 -4.16 -14.34 11.54
N ASN A 246 -5.06 -15.30 11.75
CA ASN A 246 -5.35 -15.82 13.08
C ASN A 246 -4.27 -16.85 13.50
N PRO A 247 -3.78 -16.82 14.75
CA PRO A 247 -2.84 -17.83 15.21
C PRO A 247 -3.54 -19.19 15.29
N SER A 248 -2.89 -20.25 14.81
CA SER A 248 -3.46 -21.60 14.88
C SER A 248 -3.55 -22.09 16.34
N PRO A 249 -4.38 -23.11 16.66
CA PRO A 249 -4.42 -23.68 18.01
C PRO A 249 -3.06 -24.14 18.53
N GLY A 250 -2.19 -24.63 17.63
CA GLY A 250 -0.80 -24.95 17.97
C GLY A 250 0.03 -23.72 18.34
N SER A 251 -0.15 -22.62 17.62
CA SER A 251 0.54 -21.35 17.90
C SER A 251 0.09 -20.76 19.22
N VAL A 252 -1.21 -20.84 19.54
CA VAL A 252 -1.76 -20.40 20.83
C VAL A 252 -1.19 -21.24 21.98
N ARG A 253 -1.24 -22.58 21.87
CA ARG A 253 -0.74 -23.48 22.92
C ARG A 253 0.75 -23.27 23.21
N GLY A 254 1.57 -23.15 22.16
CA GLY A 254 3.02 -22.96 22.30
C GLY A 254 3.45 -21.52 22.52
N ASN A 255 2.49 -20.58 22.56
CA ASN A 255 2.70 -19.14 22.53
C ASN A 255 3.68 -18.68 21.44
N GLY A 256 3.49 -19.14 20.21
CA GLY A 256 4.16 -18.51 19.08
C GLY A 256 3.82 -19.08 17.72
N ALA A 257 3.81 -18.19 16.74
CA ALA A 257 3.66 -18.48 15.33
C ALA A 257 5.01 -18.31 14.63
N SER A 258 5.31 -19.21 13.70
CA SER A 258 6.54 -19.20 12.90
C SER A 258 6.48 -18.15 11.79
N PHE A 259 7.56 -17.38 11.67
CA PHE A 259 7.84 -16.43 10.60
C PHE A 259 9.22 -16.75 10.03
N SER A 260 9.46 -16.41 8.77
CA SER A 260 10.81 -16.23 8.27
C SER A 260 11.25 -14.79 8.50
N TYR A 261 12.54 -14.58 8.70
CA TYR A 261 13.18 -13.28 8.73
C TYR A 261 14.07 -13.12 7.51
N LEU A 262 13.65 -12.24 6.59
CA LEU A 262 14.40 -11.94 5.37
C LEU A 262 15.33 -10.76 5.61
N ARG A 263 16.61 -10.96 5.31
CA ARG A 263 17.64 -9.91 5.22
C ARG A 263 18.66 -10.39 4.20
N ALA A 264 19.39 -9.47 3.57
CA ALA A 264 20.34 -9.81 2.51
C ALA A 264 21.37 -10.87 2.92
N ASP A 265 21.72 -10.94 4.21
CA ASP A 265 22.67 -11.89 4.77
C ASP A 265 22.03 -13.02 5.60
N ALA A 266 20.69 -13.09 5.67
CA ALA A 266 19.97 -14.13 6.39
C ALA A 266 19.84 -15.44 5.60
N GLY A 267 20.19 -15.46 4.32
CA GLY A 267 20.32 -16.70 3.54
C GLY A 267 19.03 -17.50 3.35
N VAL A 268 17.85 -16.85 3.36
CA VAL A 268 16.57 -17.49 3.03
C VAL A 268 16.44 -17.56 1.51
N ILE A 269 16.27 -18.76 0.97
CA ILE A 269 16.25 -19.02 -0.49
C ILE A 269 14.92 -19.58 -0.99
N ARG A 270 14.05 -20.05 -0.08
CA ARG A 270 12.70 -20.53 -0.39
C ARG A 270 11.77 -20.41 0.81
N PHE A 271 10.47 -20.46 0.57
CA PHE A 271 9.43 -20.48 1.59
C PHE A 271 8.83 -21.88 1.76
N TYR A 272 8.09 -22.09 2.87
CA TYR A 272 7.33 -23.32 3.05
C TYR A 272 6.10 -23.38 2.12
N LYS A 273 5.35 -22.28 1.98
CA LYS A 273 4.19 -22.12 1.07
C LYS A 273 4.30 -20.86 0.21
N SER A 274 3.45 -20.78 -0.80
CA SER A 274 3.50 -19.79 -1.88
C SER A 274 2.82 -18.46 -1.54
N GLN A 275 2.20 -18.31 -0.38
CA GLN A 275 1.49 -17.08 -0.01
C GLN A 275 1.45 -16.83 1.51
N GLY A 276 1.16 -15.60 1.89
CA GLY A 276 0.84 -15.20 3.26
C GLY A 276 0.94 -13.70 3.46
N PHE A 277 1.45 -13.26 4.61
CA PHE A 277 1.51 -11.84 4.96
C PHE A 277 2.88 -11.40 5.52
N VAL A 278 3.13 -10.10 5.37
CA VAL A 278 4.30 -9.37 5.87
C VAL A 278 3.85 -8.40 6.95
N VAL A 279 4.62 -8.30 8.02
CA VAL A 279 4.37 -7.37 9.12
C VAL A 279 5.40 -6.26 9.17
N ARG A 280 4.96 -5.08 9.63
CA ARG A 280 5.84 -3.93 9.91
C ARG A 280 6.99 -4.32 10.84
N GLU A 281 8.06 -3.54 10.77
CA GLU A 281 9.13 -3.53 11.76
C GLU A 281 8.55 -3.35 13.17
N GLN A 282 9.15 -3.99 14.18
CA GLN A 282 8.58 -3.98 15.53
C GLN A 282 8.63 -2.61 16.22
N ALA A 283 9.36 -1.64 15.66
CA ALA A 283 9.29 -0.25 16.12
C ALA A 283 8.10 0.53 15.54
N ALA A 284 7.41 0.00 14.52
CA ALA A 284 6.25 0.66 13.93
C ALA A 284 5.08 0.69 14.94
N PRO A 285 4.35 1.81 15.03
CA PRO A 285 3.14 1.87 15.83
C PRO A 285 2.11 0.81 15.37
N ALA A 286 1.61 0.04 16.33
CA ALA A 286 0.58 -0.96 16.10
C ALA A 286 -0.34 -1.00 17.32
N GLY A 287 -1.64 -1.19 17.08
CA GLY A 287 -2.59 -1.37 18.19
C GLY A 287 -2.37 -2.67 18.95
N ASN A 288 -1.85 -3.70 18.26
CA ASN A 288 -1.35 -4.91 18.87
C ASN A 288 0.01 -5.30 18.28
N PRO A 289 1.12 -4.90 18.91
CA PRO A 289 2.47 -5.23 18.44
C PRO A 289 2.73 -6.74 18.42
N MET A 290 3.25 -7.23 17.30
CA MET A 290 3.69 -8.62 17.17
C MET A 290 5.12 -8.76 17.71
N THR A 291 5.27 -9.40 18.87
CA THR A 291 6.54 -9.48 19.61
C THR A 291 7.33 -10.73 19.25
N LEU A 292 8.58 -10.59 18.79
CA LEU A 292 9.48 -11.73 18.57
C LEU A 292 9.93 -12.30 19.92
N ARG A 293 9.88 -13.62 20.08
CA ARG A 293 10.27 -14.34 21.30
C ARG A 293 11.64 -14.99 21.20
N CYS A 294 11.93 -15.60 20.05
CA CYS A 294 13.20 -16.30 19.81
C CYS A 294 13.40 -16.55 18.31
N ALA A 295 14.63 -16.91 17.95
CA ALA A 295 15.02 -17.20 16.57
C ALA A 295 15.70 -18.57 16.47
N TYR A 296 15.22 -19.42 15.57
CA TYR A 296 15.94 -20.59 15.11
C TYR A 296 16.64 -20.28 13.78
N PRO A 297 17.95 -20.58 13.66
CA PRO A 297 18.70 -20.34 12.45
C PRO A 297 18.23 -21.22 11.29
N TYR A 298 17.51 -22.31 11.52
CA TYR A 298 16.95 -23.23 10.52
C TYR A 298 15.54 -23.63 10.95
N ASP A 299 14.81 -24.34 10.09
CA ASP A 299 13.54 -24.98 10.46
C ASP A 299 13.74 -25.88 11.68
N ALA A 300 13.09 -25.55 12.79
CA ALA A 300 13.19 -26.28 14.05
C ALA A 300 12.00 -27.22 14.28
N GLY A 301 11.00 -27.21 13.41
CA GLY A 301 9.83 -28.08 13.52
C GLY A 301 9.05 -27.79 14.80
N THR A 302 8.82 -26.51 15.10
CA THR A 302 8.26 -26.06 16.40
C THR A 302 6.81 -26.49 16.65
N GLY A 303 6.09 -26.93 15.61
CA GLY A 303 4.69 -27.35 15.67
C GLY A 303 4.45 -28.43 16.72
N GLY A 304 3.53 -28.18 17.66
CA GLY A 304 3.22 -29.13 18.73
C GLY A 304 3.79 -28.76 20.09
N SER A 305 4.89 -27.99 20.13
CA SER A 305 5.62 -27.65 21.36
C SER A 305 4.75 -26.92 22.40
N ALA A 306 5.00 -27.21 23.69
CA ALA A 306 4.39 -26.48 24.81
C ALA A 306 4.97 -25.07 24.98
N ASP A 307 6.25 -24.88 24.65
CA ASP A 307 6.88 -23.58 24.44
C ASP A 307 7.73 -23.65 23.18
N VAL A 308 7.35 -22.88 22.15
CA VAL A 308 8.03 -22.92 20.86
C VAL A 308 9.48 -22.46 20.92
N CYS A 309 9.88 -21.71 21.94
CA CYS A 309 11.27 -21.29 22.13
C CYS A 309 12.13 -22.33 22.88
N ARG A 310 11.53 -23.44 23.31
CA ARG A 310 12.21 -24.54 24.01
C ARG A 310 11.97 -25.89 23.35
N THR A 311 11.61 -25.91 22.06
CA THR A 311 11.37 -27.14 21.29
C THR A 311 12.52 -28.15 21.40
N HIS A 312 13.76 -27.66 21.42
CA HIS A 312 14.97 -28.49 21.55
C HIS A 312 15.69 -28.32 22.91
N GLY A 313 14.93 -28.06 23.98
CA GLY A 313 15.40 -28.18 25.37
C GLY A 313 15.87 -26.89 26.05
N GLY A 314 16.27 -25.85 25.32
CA GLY A 314 16.70 -24.59 25.94
C GLY A 314 17.15 -23.51 24.96
N LEU A 315 17.46 -22.33 25.52
CA LEU A 315 17.98 -21.19 24.76
C LEU A 315 19.50 -21.32 24.56
N CYS A 316 20.03 -20.77 23.46
CA CYS A 316 21.44 -20.86 23.13
C CYS A 316 22.36 -20.25 24.20
N SER A 317 21.95 -19.14 24.80
CA SER A 317 22.65 -18.52 25.93
C SER A 317 22.70 -19.42 27.17
N GLU A 318 21.68 -20.23 27.42
CA GLU A 318 21.60 -21.16 28.57
C GLU A 318 22.56 -22.36 28.42
N VAL A 319 22.87 -22.75 27.18
CA VAL A 319 23.70 -23.92 26.88
C VAL A 319 25.13 -23.55 26.45
N GLY A 320 25.53 -22.29 26.69
CA GLY A 320 26.89 -21.81 26.44
C GLY A 320 27.19 -21.49 24.96
N VAL A 321 26.18 -21.32 24.12
CA VAL A 321 26.34 -20.95 22.71
C VAL A 321 26.33 -19.43 22.56
N ASN A 322 27.53 -18.86 22.40
CA ASN A 322 27.74 -17.41 22.25
C ASN A 322 28.66 -17.05 21.05
N SER A 323 29.04 -18.04 20.25
CA SER A 323 29.86 -17.87 19.06
C SER A 323 29.44 -18.85 17.95
N ILE A 324 29.88 -18.56 16.73
CA ILE A 324 29.68 -19.44 15.57
C ILE A 324 30.31 -20.81 15.86
N ASP A 325 31.56 -20.84 16.33
CA ASP A 325 32.30 -22.08 16.61
C ASP A 325 31.61 -22.94 17.68
N ALA A 326 31.09 -22.33 18.75
CA ALA A 326 30.35 -23.04 19.77
C ALA A 326 29.07 -23.67 19.20
N TRP A 327 28.33 -22.93 18.36
CA TRP A 327 27.14 -23.45 17.69
C TRP A 327 27.48 -24.57 16.70
N VAL A 328 28.51 -24.38 15.87
CA VAL A 328 28.98 -25.34 14.87
C VAL A 328 29.46 -26.63 15.52
N SER A 329 30.22 -26.54 16.62
CA SER A 329 30.69 -27.70 17.38
C SER A 329 29.54 -28.51 17.99
N ARG A 330 28.45 -27.85 18.39
CA ARG A 330 27.33 -28.49 19.07
C ARG A 330 26.25 -29.01 18.11
N TYR A 331 25.93 -28.24 17.07
CA TYR A 331 24.78 -28.45 16.20
C TYR A 331 25.10 -28.59 14.72
N GLY A 332 26.38 -28.47 14.31
CA GLY A 332 26.75 -28.47 12.90
C GLY A 332 26.32 -29.70 12.09
N GLY A 333 26.13 -30.86 12.75
CA GLY A 333 25.59 -32.08 12.13
C GLY A 333 24.05 -32.22 12.23
N GLN A 334 23.37 -31.41 13.04
CA GLN A 334 21.93 -31.47 13.29
C GLN A 334 21.34 -30.06 13.44
N VAL A 335 21.47 -29.24 12.42
CA VAL A 335 21.13 -27.80 12.46
C VAL A 335 19.66 -27.53 12.84
N ASN A 336 18.75 -28.42 12.42
CA ASN A 336 17.31 -28.38 12.71
C ASN A 336 16.93 -28.80 14.15
N ARG A 337 17.92 -29.20 14.97
CA ARG A 337 17.76 -29.52 16.39
C ARG A 337 18.54 -28.56 17.30
N SER A 338 18.87 -27.38 16.75
CA SER A 338 19.59 -26.36 17.51
C SER A 338 18.72 -25.71 18.58
N CYS A 339 19.38 -25.16 19.60
CA CYS A 339 18.76 -24.26 20.56
C CYS A 339 18.15 -23.03 19.87
N ALA A 340 17.19 -22.37 20.53
CA ALA A 340 16.67 -21.09 20.07
C ALA A 340 17.57 -19.95 20.57
N PHE A 341 17.84 -18.97 19.71
CA PHE A 341 18.50 -17.73 20.10
C PHE A 341 17.50 -16.76 20.73
N THR A 342 17.95 -16.02 21.73
CA THR A 342 17.20 -14.91 22.36
C THR A 342 17.16 -13.68 21.45
N THR A 343 16.33 -12.71 21.82
CA THR A 343 16.10 -11.48 21.05
C THR A 343 17.01 -10.31 21.44
N ASP A 344 17.97 -10.52 22.34
CA ASP A 344 19.02 -9.52 22.57
C ASP A 344 19.87 -9.35 21.30
N PRO A 345 20.45 -8.15 21.07
CA PRO A 345 21.12 -7.85 19.81
C PRO A 345 22.22 -8.85 19.41
N GLN A 346 23.00 -9.34 20.39
CA GLN A 346 24.12 -10.23 20.12
C GLN A 346 23.64 -11.63 19.72
N GLN A 347 22.73 -12.23 20.49
CA GLN A 347 22.19 -13.56 20.18
C GLN A 347 21.32 -13.53 18.91
N PHE A 348 20.55 -12.46 18.70
CA PHE A 348 19.78 -12.27 17.48
C PHE A 348 20.69 -12.24 16.24
N GLN A 349 21.76 -11.43 16.28
CA GLN A 349 22.70 -11.37 15.16
C GLN A 349 23.44 -12.72 14.96
N LEU A 350 23.81 -13.40 16.05
CA LEU A 350 24.43 -14.71 15.98
C LEU A 350 23.52 -15.76 15.31
N SER A 351 22.19 -15.68 15.50
CA SER A 351 21.21 -16.55 14.81
C SER A 351 21.26 -16.42 13.29
N ILE A 352 21.72 -15.27 12.77
CA ILE A 352 21.89 -15.02 11.35
C ILE A 352 23.28 -15.48 10.91
N ASP A 353 24.32 -15.16 11.69
CA ASP A 353 25.70 -15.45 11.31
C ASP A 353 26.01 -16.95 11.24
N VAL A 354 25.38 -17.78 12.09
CA VAL A 354 25.57 -19.24 12.02
C VAL A 354 25.09 -19.84 10.69
N ARG A 355 24.10 -19.22 10.03
CA ARG A 355 23.59 -19.69 8.73
C ARG A 355 24.62 -19.60 7.61
N LYS A 356 25.56 -18.63 7.70
CA LYS A 356 26.63 -18.44 6.70
C LYS A 356 27.61 -19.61 6.64
N ASN A 357 27.61 -20.47 7.67
CA ASN A 357 28.62 -21.51 7.86
C ASN A 357 28.12 -22.93 7.59
N ARG A 358 26.82 -23.13 7.34
CA ARG A 358 26.23 -24.44 7.08
C ARG A 358 25.15 -24.37 6.01
N GLY A 359 25.13 -25.37 5.14
CA GLY A 359 24.08 -25.50 4.11
C GLY A 359 22.70 -25.68 4.73
N ASP A 360 21.69 -25.11 4.09
CA ASP A 360 20.29 -25.22 4.48
C ASP A 360 19.51 -25.98 3.40
N SER A 361 19.25 -27.28 3.62
CA SER A 361 18.46 -28.07 2.67
C SER A 361 16.98 -27.65 2.65
N LEU A 362 16.52 -26.98 3.71
CA LEU A 362 15.17 -26.45 3.82
C LEU A 362 15.05 -25.02 3.31
N GLY A 363 16.10 -24.23 3.39
CA GLY A 363 16.24 -22.91 2.76
C GLY A 363 15.46 -21.78 3.43
N TRP A 364 14.89 -21.97 4.63
CA TRP A 364 14.28 -20.91 5.45
C TRP A 364 14.76 -20.97 6.91
N ASN A 365 14.66 -19.84 7.59
CA ASN A 365 14.81 -19.74 9.05
C ASN A 365 13.42 -19.75 9.72
N GLU A 366 13.40 -19.98 11.04
CA GLU A 366 12.16 -20.07 11.82
C GLU A 366 12.22 -19.15 13.04
N PHE A 367 11.58 -17.99 12.94
CA PHE A 367 11.56 -16.94 13.95
C PHE A 367 10.18 -16.93 14.61
N MET A 368 10.15 -17.05 15.93
CA MET A 368 8.90 -17.27 16.66
C MET A 368 8.36 -15.96 17.19
N VAL A 369 7.25 -15.50 16.63
CA VAL A 369 6.48 -14.35 17.10
C VAL A 369 5.43 -14.83 18.10
N ALA A 370 5.31 -14.18 19.25
CA ALA A 370 4.31 -14.51 20.28
C ALA A 370 2.90 -14.61 19.69
N ALA A 371 2.07 -15.50 20.23
CA ALA A 371 0.68 -15.58 19.79
C ALA A 371 -0.05 -14.27 20.13
N TRP A 372 -0.94 -13.85 19.24
CA TRP A 372 -1.77 -12.64 19.42
C TRP A 372 -3.25 -13.01 19.62
N PRO A 373 -4.10 -12.07 20.05
CA PRO A 373 -5.54 -12.29 20.14
C PRO A 373 -6.14 -12.74 18.80
N GLN A 374 -7.08 -13.67 18.87
CA GLN A 374 -7.91 -14.07 17.72
C GLN A 374 -8.76 -12.90 17.23
N ASP A 375 -9.10 -12.93 15.94
CA ASP A 375 -10.17 -12.10 15.36
C ASP A 375 -9.99 -10.59 15.57
N ASN A 376 -8.74 -10.13 15.58
CA ASN A 376 -8.40 -8.72 15.81
C ASN A 376 -7.57 -8.08 14.67
N PRO A 377 -7.93 -8.26 13.38
CA PRO A 377 -7.08 -7.86 12.25
C PRO A 377 -6.80 -6.36 12.19
N ALA A 378 -7.73 -5.51 12.63
CA ALA A 378 -7.57 -4.06 12.59
C ALA A 378 -6.37 -3.57 13.40
N GLN A 379 -5.99 -4.30 14.47
CA GLN A 379 -4.89 -3.95 15.37
C GLN A 379 -3.56 -4.56 14.93
N LEU A 380 -3.56 -5.48 13.96
CA LEU A 380 -2.35 -6.16 13.51
C LEU A 380 -1.52 -5.27 12.57
N PRO A 381 -0.17 -5.31 12.70
CA PRO A 381 0.76 -4.54 11.87
C PRO A 381 1.00 -5.16 10.49
N ILE A 382 -0.02 -5.79 9.88
CA ILE A 382 0.09 -6.34 8.52
C ILE A 382 0.24 -5.17 7.54
N GLU A 383 1.31 -5.18 6.74
CA GLU A 383 1.62 -4.14 5.76
C GLU A 383 1.56 -4.59 4.31
N ALA A 384 1.61 -5.90 4.06
CA ALA A 384 1.40 -6.50 2.75
C ALA A 384 0.91 -7.95 2.88
N PHE A 385 0.12 -8.38 1.91
CA PHE A 385 0.03 -9.80 1.56
C PHE A 385 1.09 -10.11 0.51
N PHE A 386 1.44 -11.37 0.33
CA PHE A 386 2.42 -11.75 -0.68
C PHE A 386 2.11 -13.08 -1.32
N TYR A 387 2.70 -13.27 -2.50
CA TYR A 387 2.88 -14.58 -3.09
C TYR A 387 4.29 -14.75 -3.65
N ASN A 388 4.70 -16.00 -3.88
CA ASN A 388 6.00 -16.36 -4.45
C ASN A 388 5.89 -17.65 -5.28
N THR A 389 6.93 -17.94 -6.08
CA THR A 389 7.07 -19.20 -6.84
C THR A 389 8.16 -20.12 -6.29
N GLN A 390 8.84 -19.70 -5.21
CA GLN A 390 9.95 -20.42 -4.58
C GLN A 390 9.48 -21.06 -3.27
N ALA A 391 8.44 -21.90 -3.36
CA ALA A 391 7.86 -22.58 -2.22
C ALA A 391 8.16 -24.09 -2.25
N LEU A 392 8.39 -24.70 -1.08
CA LEU A 392 8.55 -26.14 -0.96
C LEU A 392 7.24 -26.90 -1.22
N LEU A 393 6.13 -26.42 -0.66
CA LEU A 393 4.83 -27.05 -0.83
C LEU A 393 3.99 -26.37 -1.93
N PRO A 394 3.33 -27.18 -2.79
CA PRO A 394 2.27 -26.67 -3.65
C PRO A 394 1.20 -25.96 -2.84
N SER A 395 0.79 -24.79 -3.28
CA SER A 395 -0.23 -23.97 -2.64
C SER A 395 -0.77 -22.93 -3.62
N ASN A 396 -1.78 -22.17 -3.21
CA ASN A 396 -2.58 -21.33 -4.11
C ASN A 396 -1.82 -20.17 -4.73
N GLY A 397 -0.72 -19.70 -4.12
CA GLY A 397 0.07 -18.58 -4.64
C GLY A 397 -0.76 -17.30 -4.76
N LEU A 398 -0.73 -16.66 -5.95
CA LEU A 398 -1.42 -15.39 -6.20
C LEU A 398 -2.94 -15.46 -5.88
N PRO A 399 -3.72 -16.45 -6.37
CA PRO A 399 -5.11 -16.63 -5.93
C PRO A 399 -5.31 -16.66 -4.41
N GLY A 400 -4.39 -17.27 -3.67
CA GLY A 400 -4.44 -17.31 -2.20
C GLY A 400 -4.18 -15.94 -1.58
N ALA A 401 -3.17 -15.20 -2.06
CA ALA A 401 -2.90 -13.85 -1.61
C ALA A 401 -4.05 -12.87 -1.92
N GLN A 402 -4.70 -13.04 -3.09
CA GLN A 402 -5.88 -12.28 -3.47
C GLN A 402 -7.09 -12.58 -2.59
N TYR A 403 -7.26 -13.85 -2.17
CA TYR A 403 -8.28 -14.21 -1.19
C TYR A 403 -8.01 -13.53 0.15
N ASP A 404 -6.79 -13.65 0.68
CA ASP A 404 -6.40 -13.07 1.97
C ASP A 404 -6.53 -11.53 1.99
N GLN A 405 -6.15 -10.86 0.91
CA GLN A 405 -6.33 -9.41 0.75
C GLN A 405 -7.82 -9.01 0.78
N LYS A 406 -8.67 -9.77 0.08
CA LYS A 406 -10.12 -9.53 0.03
C LYS A 406 -10.75 -9.71 1.40
N ASP A 407 -10.42 -10.81 2.06
CA ASP A 407 -10.90 -11.16 3.39
C ASP A 407 -10.48 -10.09 4.41
N PHE A 408 -9.20 -9.72 4.45
CA PHE A 408 -8.70 -8.67 5.35
C PHE A 408 -9.37 -7.31 5.12
N PHE A 409 -9.64 -6.96 3.85
CA PHE A 409 -10.38 -5.75 3.53
C PHE A 409 -11.84 -5.81 4.02
N GLN A 410 -12.50 -6.96 3.95
CA GLN A 410 -13.88 -7.13 4.43
C GLN A 410 -13.99 -6.95 5.95
N GLU A 411 -12.97 -7.41 6.68
CA GLU A 411 -12.89 -7.34 8.13
C GLU A 411 -12.44 -5.97 8.65
N THR A 412 -11.57 -5.26 7.91
CA THR A 412 -10.93 -4.04 8.42
C THR A 412 -11.24 -2.76 7.65
N GLY A 413 -11.70 -2.87 6.40
CA GLY A 413 -11.77 -1.75 5.46
C GLY A 413 -10.40 -1.19 5.03
N ARG A 414 -9.28 -1.78 5.47
CA ARG A 414 -7.92 -1.31 5.14
C ARG A 414 -7.47 -1.86 3.80
N ASN A 415 -6.98 -0.98 2.94
CA ASN A 415 -6.26 -1.37 1.72
C ASN A 415 -4.83 -1.80 2.08
N VAL A 416 -4.49 -3.06 1.80
CA VAL A 416 -3.16 -3.65 2.03
C VAL A 416 -2.70 -4.27 0.72
N PRO A 417 -1.55 -3.89 0.15
CA PRO A 417 -1.11 -4.39 -1.15
C PRO A 417 -0.69 -5.86 -1.11
N ILE A 418 -0.81 -6.53 -2.25
CA ILE A 418 -0.13 -7.80 -2.54
C ILE A 418 1.20 -7.48 -3.21
N LEU A 419 2.26 -8.13 -2.74
CA LEU A 419 3.58 -8.08 -3.35
C LEU A 419 3.97 -9.45 -3.90
N ARG A 420 4.53 -9.48 -5.10
CA ARG A 420 5.25 -10.66 -5.59
C ARG A 420 6.64 -10.65 -4.98
N ILE A 421 7.01 -11.78 -4.35
CA ILE A 421 8.32 -11.96 -3.75
C ILE A 421 9.17 -12.91 -4.59
N THR A 422 10.40 -12.51 -4.89
CA THR A 422 11.38 -13.32 -5.63
C THR A 422 12.73 -13.29 -4.90
N LEU A 423 12.99 -14.32 -4.10
CA LEU A 423 14.23 -14.46 -3.33
C LEU A 423 15.42 -14.65 -4.28
N GLY A 424 16.52 -13.93 -4.02
CA GLY A 424 17.71 -13.96 -4.86
C GLY A 424 17.61 -13.11 -6.13
N ALA A 425 16.52 -12.36 -6.33
CA ALA A 425 16.48 -11.31 -7.34
C ALA A 425 17.51 -10.22 -7.04
N GLY A 426 17.93 -9.49 -8.08
CA GLY A 426 18.79 -8.32 -7.93
C GLY A 426 18.15 -7.21 -7.09
N ALA A 427 18.95 -6.24 -6.64
CA ALA A 427 18.50 -5.13 -5.80
C ALA A 427 17.25 -4.44 -6.39
N GLY A 428 16.20 -4.27 -5.56
CA GLY A 428 14.93 -3.69 -6.00
C GLY A 428 13.97 -4.66 -6.70
N GLY A 429 14.36 -5.94 -6.85
CA GLY A 429 13.56 -6.97 -7.53
C GLY A 429 12.99 -8.07 -6.61
N ILE A 430 13.24 -8.00 -5.31
CA ILE A 430 12.80 -8.99 -4.33
C ILE A 430 11.34 -8.76 -3.97
N PHE A 431 10.93 -7.51 -3.73
CA PHE A 431 9.56 -7.13 -3.43
C PHE A 431 9.01 -6.29 -4.58
N VAL A 432 8.14 -6.88 -5.39
CA VAL A 432 7.56 -6.21 -6.56
C VAL A 432 6.08 -5.98 -6.35
N PHE A 433 5.65 -4.73 -6.46
CA PHE A 433 4.24 -4.38 -6.53
C PHE A 433 3.79 -4.31 -8.00
N ASN A 434 2.72 -5.04 -8.31
CA ASN A 434 2.04 -4.96 -9.60
C ASN A 434 0.54 -4.67 -9.36
N PRO A 435 0.00 -3.55 -9.86
CA PRO A 435 -1.41 -3.22 -9.72
C PRO A 435 -2.36 -4.28 -10.29
N LEU A 436 -1.92 -5.06 -11.29
CA LEU A 436 -2.72 -6.10 -11.94
C LEU A 436 -2.82 -7.39 -11.13
N GLU A 437 -1.94 -7.57 -10.13
CA GLU A 437 -1.95 -8.74 -9.25
C GLU A 437 -2.85 -8.53 -8.02
N GLN A 438 -3.35 -7.31 -7.83
CA GLN A 438 -4.19 -6.99 -6.68
C GLN A 438 -5.55 -7.68 -6.81
N GLY A 439 -6.02 -8.27 -5.71
CA GLY A 439 -7.34 -8.85 -5.61
C GLY A 439 -8.37 -7.75 -5.39
N LEU A 440 -8.64 -6.92 -6.41
CA LEU A 440 -9.70 -5.89 -6.45
C LEU A 440 -11.04 -6.40 -6.99
#